data_AF-A0A4D9D436-F1
#
_entry.id   AF-A0A4D9D436-F1
#
_cell.length_a   1.000
_cell.length_b   1.000
_cell.length_c   1.000
_cell.angle_alpha   90.00
_cell.angle_beta   90.00
_cell.angle_gamma   90.00
#
_symmetry.space_group_name_H-M   'P 1'
#
loop_
_entity.id
_entity.type
_entity.pdbx_description
1 polymer ?
#
loop_
_entity_poly.entity_id
_entity_poly.type
_entity_poly.pdbx_seq_one_letter_code
_entity_poly.pdbx_strand_id
1 'polypeptide(L)'
;MFPSSSSIKRSLSNLSPAKILRKGSNSSLSTQGSPARSLSVTEDASNSMEATTTASTPTPITSNTMTVPPSSGTNSSTNTHAATSRNRSHQLSSLQVEVLEVKDLTGASAGPLYVELQLGEQRLRANVNSRRAMAAGARPEAVVFTQKKLEDLYKENLKFKLINKESKMVLGQSQLPVKKLMIGKKFEAFFNLAPPPVAGKRAAEVHAGPAIRLSVELMGPLRKEFRFLSDVVSKYYSTVDRTLDGAAAAGHAAQPYVANKWTLPLLVPFGALLLAASPFMGVALTIGLPVFLPLLLLGLVAGLTMLIASIILALSSRAGRGRVEALVDPVIRKLTHTATGQQLLYETGPRPSPLRIAKTFAPKGRWERLVTSLILDTIGASSYLLPVLGEFTDLAWAPLFAVALHAMYSETSPYAHYVGLVEELLPFTDIIPTATLAWFRENGAALAKDLHISAVTGRRAGVVGAAGAGLAEGGPGSSASRGRL
;
A
#
# COMPACT_ATOMS: atom_id res chain seq x y z
N MET A 1 -42.83 13.98 -14.28
CA MET A 1 -42.84 14.84 -15.48
C MET A 1 -41.39 15.11 -15.87
N PHE A 2 -40.89 14.44 -16.93
CA PHE A 2 -39.55 14.67 -17.49
C PHE A 2 -39.57 15.87 -18.46
N PRO A 3 -38.41 16.49 -18.69
CA PRO A 3 -37.93 16.65 -20.08
C PRO A 3 -36.46 16.18 -20.19
N SER A 4 -36.14 15.21 -21.04
CA SER A 4 -35.97 15.24 -22.51
C SER A 4 -34.53 15.56 -22.94
N SER A 5 -33.96 14.57 -23.62
CA SER A 5 -32.62 14.49 -24.20
C SER A 5 -32.59 15.14 -25.58
N SER A 6 -31.93 16.29 -25.73
CA SER A 6 -31.44 16.79 -27.03
C SER A 6 -30.64 18.08 -26.89
N SER A 7 -29.42 18.00 -26.36
CA SER A 7 -28.35 18.98 -26.64
C SER A 7 -27.05 18.43 -26.09
N ILE A 8 -26.30 17.75 -26.96
CA ILE A 8 -24.83 17.56 -27.04
C ILE A 8 -24.64 16.46 -28.09
N LYS A 9 -25.04 16.78 -29.33
CA LYS A 9 -24.61 16.10 -30.56
C LYS A 9 -24.21 17.21 -31.54
N ARG A 10 -23.03 17.78 -31.31
CA ARG A 10 -22.24 18.59 -32.26
C ARG A 10 -20.97 19.05 -31.53
N SER A 11 -19.94 18.21 -31.58
CA SER A 11 -18.52 18.59 -31.69
C SER A 11 -17.64 17.34 -31.49
N LEU A 12 -17.95 16.29 -32.25
CA LEU A 12 -17.10 15.10 -32.39
C LEU A 12 -17.08 14.75 -33.88
N SER A 13 -16.52 15.67 -34.66
CA SER A 13 -16.21 15.49 -36.07
C SER A 13 -14.91 16.25 -36.31
N ASN A 14 -13.80 15.60 -35.96
CA ASN A 14 -12.47 15.82 -36.50
C ASN A 14 -11.55 14.88 -35.73
N LEU A 15 -11.26 13.70 -36.29
CA LEU A 15 -9.99 12.97 -36.17
C LEU A 15 -10.17 11.54 -36.71
N SER A 16 -9.75 11.34 -37.96
CA SER A 16 -9.25 10.06 -38.49
C SER A 16 -8.47 10.34 -39.80
N PRO A 17 -7.65 9.43 -40.34
CA PRO A 17 -6.25 9.28 -39.94
C PRO A 17 -5.25 9.25 -41.12
N ALA A 18 -3.96 9.21 -40.78
CA ALA A 18 -2.82 8.62 -41.50
C ALA A 18 -1.93 9.47 -42.45
N LYS A 19 -0.64 9.04 -42.43
CA LYS A 19 0.48 9.23 -43.40
C LYS A 19 1.27 10.55 -43.25
N ILE A 20 2.60 10.60 -43.00
CA ILE A 20 3.74 9.94 -43.69
C ILE A 20 5.11 10.13 -42.96
N LEU A 21 5.90 9.05 -42.97
CA LEU A 21 7.38 8.83 -43.01
C LEU A 21 8.43 9.24 -41.92
N ARG A 22 9.14 8.18 -41.48
CA ARG A 22 10.61 7.90 -41.48
C ARG A 22 11.59 8.94 -40.90
N LYS A 23 12.38 8.50 -39.89
CA LYS A 23 13.79 8.06 -40.06
C LYS A 23 14.32 7.49 -38.73
N GLY A 24 14.75 6.23 -38.74
CA GLY A 24 15.49 5.59 -37.66
C GLY A 24 16.28 4.43 -38.23
N SER A 25 17.61 4.54 -38.26
CA SER A 25 18.50 3.41 -38.47
C SER A 25 19.82 3.63 -37.73
N ASN A 26 20.39 2.49 -37.32
CA ASN A 26 21.77 2.19 -36.94
C ASN A 26 22.11 2.24 -35.44
N SER A 27 22.21 1.05 -34.84
CA SER A 27 23.48 0.62 -34.22
C SER A 27 23.60 -0.91 -34.25
N SER A 28 24.70 -1.38 -34.81
CA SER A 28 25.15 -2.76 -34.86
C SER A 28 26.58 -2.84 -34.29
N LEU A 29 26.76 -3.67 -33.28
CA LEU A 29 27.82 -4.68 -33.07
C LEU A 29 29.28 -4.42 -33.52
N SER A 30 30.22 -4.46 -32.55
CA SER A 30 31.53 -5.16 -32.60
C SER A 30 32.15 -5.12 -31.18
N THR A 31 32.34 -6.17 -30.37
CA THR A 31 33.28 -7.32 -30.41
C THR A 31 34.76 -7.01 -30.65
N GLN A 32 35.56 -7.15 -29.58
CA GLN A 32 36.97 -7.62 -29.47
C GLN A 32 37.51 -7.05 -28.13
N GLY A 33 38.33 -7.69 -27.29
CA GLY A 33 39.09 -8.93 -27.33
C GLY A 33 40.09 -8.83 -26.17
N SER A 34 40.20 -9.87 -25.34
CA SER A 34 41.16 -9.98 -24.22
C SER A 34 42.59 -10.20 -24.74
N PRO A 35 43.65 -10.08 -23.90
CA PRO A 35 44.14 -11.30 -23.26
C PRO A 35 44.77 -11.13 -21.84
N ALA A 36 45.00 -12.30 -21.24
CA ALA A 36 45.41 -12.63 -19.88
C ALA A 36 46.89 -12.36 -19.54
N ARG A 37 47.20 -12.35 -18.23
CA ARG A 37 48.49 -12.83 -17.69
C ARG A 37 48.37 -13.30 -16.24
N SER A 38 48.93 -14.48 -16.00
CA SER A 38 49.07 -15.27 -14.77
C SER A 38 50.16 -14.78 -13.82
N LEU A 39 50.07 -15.10 -12.52
CA LEU A 39 51.20 -15.56 -11.70
C LEU A 39 50.74 -16.10 -10.33
N SER A 40 51.44 -17.15 -9.90
CA SER A 40 51.22 -18.05 -8.75
C SER A 40 52.43 -18.03 -7.82
N VAL A 41 52.26 -18.07 -6.49
CA VAL A 41 53.24 -18.48 -5.42
C VAL A 41 52.40 -18.71 -4.13
N THR A 42 52.15 -19.93 -3.61
CA THR A 42 52.89 -20.91 -2.77
C THR A 42 53.24 -20.53 -1.31
N GLU A 43 52.88 -21.47 -0.40
CA GLU A 43 53.48 -21.87 0.91
C GLU A 43 53.39 -20.91 2.12
N ASP A 44 53.26 -21.33 3.40
CA ASP A 44 53.36 -22.60 4.15
C ASP A 44 52.60 -22.44 5.51
N ALA A 45 51.90 -23.43 6.08
CA ALA A 45 52.30 -24.32 7.21
C ALA A 45 53.01 -23.60 8.41
N SER A 46 52.81 -23.87 9.71
CA SER A 46 52.06 -24.85 10.50
C SER A 46 52.26 -24.60 12.01
N ASN A 47 51.35 -25.13 12.83
CA ASN A 47 51.53 -25.79 14.16
C ASN A 47 51.66 -25.07 15.52
N SER A 48 51.01 -25.76 16.49
CA SER A 48 51.31 -26.00 17.92
C SER A 48 50.60 -25.11 18.98
N MET A 49 49.67 -25.66 19.77
CA MET A 49 49.81 -26.26 21.15
C MET A 49 49.87 -25.16 22.22
N GLU A 50 49.35 -25.23 23.45
CA GLU A 50 48.43 -26.07 24.26
C GLU A 50 48.38 -25.33 25.64
N ALA A 51 47.55 -25.82 26.58
CA ALA A 51 47.47 -25.49 28.02
C ALA A 51 46.62 -24.26 28.44
N THR A 52 45.42 -24.47 29.03
CA THR A 52 45.09 -24.81 30.43
C THR A 52 45.35 -23.66 31.41
N THR A 53 44.31 -23.20 32.11
CA THR A 53 44.12 -23.29 33.60
C THR A 53 43.34 -22.08 34.19
N THR A 54 42.27 -22.43 34.92
CA THR A 54 41.66 -21.78 36.11
C THR A 54 40.96 -20.42 36.06
N ALA A 55 39.68 -20.51 36.43
CA ALA A 55 38.80 -19.48 36.97
C ALA A 55 39.24 -18.98 38.36
N SER A 56 38.89 -17.73 38.70
CA SER A 56 38.58 -17.25 40.07
C SER A 56 37.96 -15.84 40.05
N THR A 57 36.67 -15.75 40.38
CA THR A 57 35.92 -14.58 40.92
C THR A 57 36.44 -14.33 42.37
N PRO A 58 36.37 -13.14 43.06
CA PRO A 58 35.22 -12.21 43.06
C PRO A 58 35.47 -10.68 43.24
N THR A 59 34.41 -9.93 42.87
CA THR A 59 33.89 -8.57 43.23
C THR A 59 34.55 -7.72 44.34
N PRO A 60 34.13 -6.44 44.53
CA PRO A 60 33.66 -5.37 43.62
C PRO A 60 34.46 -4.07 43.87
N ILE A 61 34.19 -2.95 43.18
CA ILE A 61 34.27 -1.55 43.70
C ILE A 61 33.88 -0.58 42.58
N THR A 62 32.95 0.31 42.91
CA THR A 62 32.47 1.45 42.14
C THR A 62 33.54 2.53 41.97
N SER A 63 33.72 3.08 40.76
CA SER A 63 33.92 4.51 40.54
C SER A 63 34.03 4.86 39.05
N ASN A 64 33.37 5.97 38.70
CA ASN A 64 33.25 6.54 37.37
C ASN A 64 34.61 6.88 36.73
N THR A 65 34.80 6.57 35.45
CA THR A 65 35.63 7.38 34.55
C THR A 65 35.09 7.30 33.13
N MET A 66 34.79 8.49 32.63
CA MET A 66 34.34 8.84 31.30
C MET A 66 35.48 8.63 30.30
N THR A 67 35.32 7.71 29.34
CA THR A 67 36.19 7.66 28.15
C THR A 67 35.38 7.18 26.95
N VAL A 68 35.13 8.11 26.03
CA VAL A 68 34.60 7.88 24.69
C VAL A 68 35.74 7.42 23.79
N PRO A 69 35.58 6.34 23.00
CA PRO A 69 36.38 6.13 21.80
C PRO A 69 35.56 6.39 20.52
N PRO A 70 36.25 6.62 19.38
CA PRO A 70 35.72 7.41 18.27
C PRO A 70 34.90 6.60 17.28
N SER A 71 34.02 7.33 16.60
CA SER A 71 33.30 6.96 15.38
C SER A 71 34.23 6.41 14.29
N SER A 72 33.89 5.25 13.73
CA SER A 72 34.20 4.89 12.35
C SER A 72 32.90 4.51 11.64
N GLY A 73 32.62 5.24 10.56
CA GLY A 73 31.36 5.17 9.85
C GLY A 73 31.34 4.07 8.80
N THR A 74 30.16 3.48 8.60
CA THR A 74 29.73 2.93 7.32
C THR A 74 28.26 3.24 7.09
N ASN A 75 28.02 3.86 5.93
CA ASN A 75 26.77 4.35 5.33
C ASN A 75 25.64 3.31 5.35
N SER A 76 24.47 3.66 5.89
CA SER A 76 23.27 4.15 5.20
C SER A 76 22.44 3.11 4.44
N SER A 77 21.39 2.60 5.08
CA SER A 77 20.11 2.35 4.44
C SER A 77 18.99 2.32 5.49
N THR A 78 18.14 3.35 5.44
CA THR A 78 16.73 3.37 5.87
C THR A 78 16.38 2.76 7.23
N ASN A 79 16.36 3.60 8.27
CA ASN A 79 15.54 3.39 9.46
C ASN A 79 14.73 4.65 9.74
N THR A 80 13.50 4.69 9.24
CA THR A 80 12.51 5.77 9.42
C THR A 80 11.68 5.64 10.70
N HIS A 81 12.10 4.84 11.69
CA HIS A 81 11.27 4.53 12.87
C HIS A 81 11.86 4.91 14.23
N ALA A 82 12.90 5.74 14.29
CA ALA A 82 13.49 6.16 15.56
C ALA A 82 13.45 7.68 15.76
N ALA A 83 12.26 8.25 15.81
CA ALA A 83 12.03 9.59 16.35
C ALA A 83 10.64 9.66 17.00
N THR A 84 10.37 8.82 17.99
CA THR A 84 9.19 8.96 18.84
C THR A 84 9.56 8.68 20.29
N SER A 85 10.44 9.52 20.81
CA SER A 85 10.57 9.74 22.24
C SER A 85 10.96 11.19 22.44
N ARG A 86 9.95 12.06 22.58
CA ARG A 86 9.91 13.22 23.47
C ARG A 86 8.62 14.02 23.25
N ASN A 87 7.98 14.29 24.39
CA ASN A 87 6.86 15.20 24.64
C ASN A 87 5.45 14.76 24.21
N ARG A 88 4.62 14.46 25.22
CA ARG A 88 3.15 14.47 25.17
C ARG A 88 2.64 15.92 25.09
N SER A 89 3.06 16.67 24.07
CA SER A 89 2.48 17.95 23.71
C SER A 89 1.72 17.76 22.40
N HIS A 90 0.62 18.50 22.25
CA HIS A 90 -0.15 18.56 21.00
C HIS A 90 0.80 18.68 19.80
N GLN A 91 0.92 17.63 18.97
CA GLN A 91 1.63 17.74 17.70
C GLN A 91 0.99 18.87 16.92
N LEU A 92 1.73 19.96 16.73
CA LEU A 92 1.28 21.12 16.00
C LEU A 92 1.18 20.74 14.52
N SER A 93 0.16 21.27 13.84
CA SER A 93 0.11 21.21 12.38
C SER A 93 1.12 22.20 11.82
N SER A 94 1.86 21.79 10.79
CA SER A 94 2.82 22.66 10.13
C SER A 94 2.60 22.68 8.62
N LEU A 95 2.85 23.85 8.03
CA LEU A 95 2.89 24.02 6.58
C LEU A 95 4.30 24.46 6.22
N GLN A 96 5.06 23.59 5.58
CA GLN A 96 6.38 23.89 5.06
C GLN A 96 6.25 24.37 3.62
N VAL A 97 6.88 25.51 3.32
CA VAL A 97 6.90 26.12 1.99
C VAL A 97 8.34 26.35 1.59
N GLU A 98 8.73 25.77 0.46
CA GLU A 98 10.05 25.91 -0.15
C GLU A 98 9.92 26.65 -1.47
N VAL A 99 10.70 27.73 -1.61
CA VAL A 99 10.75 28.50 -2.86
C VAL A 99 11.82 27.90 -3.76
N LEU A 100 11.40 27.22 -4.83
CA LEU A 100 12.31 26.47 -5.70
C LEU A 100 12.89 27.32 -6.82
N GLU A 101 12.02 28.03 -7.56
CA GLU A 101 12.43 28.75 -8.78
C GLU A 101 11.50 29.93 -9.06
N VAL A 102 12.05 30.98 -9.69
CA VAL A 102 11.28 32.08 -10.29
C VAL A 102 11.61 32.18 -11.79
N LYS A 103 10.57 32.33 -12.61
CA LYS A 103 10.63 32.44 -14.07
C LYS A 103 10.00 33.75 -14.55
N ASP A 104 10.33 34.12 -15.79
CA ASP A 104 9.73 35.25 -16.52
C ASP A 104 9.92 36.60 -15.83
N LEU A 105 11.10 36.80 -15.23
CA LEU A 105 11.53 38.08 -14.69
C LEU A 105 11.87 39.04 -15.83
N THR A 106 11.10 40.13 -15.95
CA THR A 106 11.40 41.22 -16.88
C THR A 106 12.44 42.17 -16.29
N GLY A 107 13.14 42.94 -17.14
CA GLY A 107 14.34 43.73 -16.79
C GLY A 107 14.22 44.70 -15.60
N ALA A 108 13.00 45.06 -15.17
CA ALA A 108 12.75 45.84 -13.94
C ALA A 108 12.99 45.04 -12.64
N SER A 109 13.40 43.77 -12.73
CA SER A 109 13.53 42.83 -11.60
C SER A 109 14.97 42.43 -11.27
N ALA A 110 15.97 43.23 -11.69
CA ALA A 110 17.39 42.86 -11.65
C ALA A 110 18.04 42.77 -10.25
N GLY A 111 17.29 43.06 -9.18
CA GLY A 111 17.77 43.03 -7.79
C GLY A 111 17.53 41.69 -7.07
N PRO A 112 18.08 41.51 -5.87
CA PRO A 112 17.82 40.32 -5.06
C PRO A 112 16.34 40.25 -4.66
N LEU A 113 15.74 39.08 -4.85
CA LEU A 113 14.30 38.87 -4.65
C LEU A 113 14.01 38.13 -3.34
N TYR A 114 12.86 38.40 -2.74
CA TYR A 114 12.30 37.56 -1.69
C TYR A 114 10.81 37.36 -1.91
N VAL A 115 10.30 36.23 -1.41
CA VAL A 115 8.88 35.93 -1.37
C VAL A 115 8.38 36.20 0.04
N GLU A 116 7.39 37.09 0.16
CA GLU A 116 6.62 37.24 1.39
C GLU A 116 5.46 36.24 1.35
N LEU A 117 5.47 35.32 2.31
CA LEU A 117 4.48 34.27 2.50
C LEU A 117 3.60 34.67 3.68
N GLN A 118 2.29 34.73 3.48
CA GLN A 118 1.30 35.07 4.50
C GLN A 118 0.29 33.94 4.65
N LEU A 119 0.10 33.51 5.90
CA LEU A 119 -0.88 32.50 6.31
C LEU A 119 -1.57 33.02 7.58
N GLY A 120 -2.83 33.42 7.45
CA GLY A 120 -3.58 34.10 8.50
C GLY A 120 -2.87 35.39 8.93
N GLU A 121 -2.52 35.47 10.21
CA GLU A 121 -1.76 36.57 10.81
C GLU A 121 -0.24 36.40 10.66
N GLN A 122 0.24 35.19 10.41
CA GLN A 122 1.66 34.91 10.27
C GLN A 122 2.17 35.41 8.92
N ARG A 123 3.25 36.19 8.95
CA ARG A 123 3.97 36.66 7.77
C ARG A 123 5.43 36.27 7.88
N LEU A 124 5.89 35.46 6.94
CA LEU A 124 7.26 34.96 6.88
C LEU A 124 7.86 35.31 5.52
N ARG A 125 9.19 35.38 5.46
CA ARG A 125 9.91 35.75 4.23
C ARG A 125 10.84 34.61 3.87
N ALA A 126 10.89 34.28 2.59
CA ALA A 126 11.83 33.32 2.02
C ALA A 126 12.66 34.03 0.95
N ASN A 127 13.97 33.92 1.03
CA ASN A 127 14.87 34.43 0.00
C ASN A 127 14.78 33.57 -1.27
N VAL A 128 14.89 34.22 -2.42
CA VAL A 128 14.93 33.52 -3.70
C VAL A 128 16.39 33.30 -4.08
N ASN A 129 16.81 32.03 -4.13
CA ASN A 129 18.12 31.70 -4.66
C ASN A 129 18.18 31.94 -6.17
N SER A 130 19.33 32.42 -6.65
CA SER A 130 19.56 32.55 -8.09
C SER A 130 19.63 31.17 -8.75
N ARG A 131 19.26 31.06 -10.04
CA ARG A 131 19.38 29.78 -10.78
C ARG A 131 20.80 29.22 -10.73
N ARG A 132 21.82 30.08 -10.79
CA ARG A 132 23.22 29.68 -10.70
C ARG A 132 23.56 29.09 -9.33
N ALA A 133 23.05 29.68 -8.25
CA ALA A 133 23.24 29.15 -6.90
C ALA A 133 22.54 27.78 -6.73
N MET A 134 21.31 27.65 -7.23
CA MET A 134 20.58 26.36 -7.21
C MET A 134 21.31 25.28 -8.04
N ALA A 135 21.86 25.64 -9.21
CA ALA A 135 22.68 24.73 -10.03
C ALA A 135 24.01 24.34 -9.36
N ALA A 136 24.55 25.21 -8.49
CA ALA A 136 25.71 24.93 -7.65
C ALA A 136 25.38 24.14 -6.37
N GLY A 137 24.13 23.66 -6.21
CA GLY A 137 23.70 22.85 -5.08
C GLY A 137 23.18 23.63 -3.87
N ALA A 138 22.92 24.93 -3.98
CA ALA A 138 22.27 25.69 -2.92
C ALA A 138 20.88 25.11 -2.62
N ARG A 139 20.57 24.93 -1.33
CA ARG A 139 19.25 24.44 -0.91
C ARG A 139 18.23 25.58 -0.90
N PRO A 140 16.99 25.33 -1.36
CA PRO A 140 15.93 26.34 -1.28
C PRO A 140 15.65 26.67 0.19
N GLU A 141 15.35 27.94 0.47
CA GLU A 141 14.95 28.35 1.81
C GLU A 141 13.56 27.80 2.12
N ALA A 142 13.47 27.05 3.22
CA ALA A 142 12.23 26.46 3.71
C ALA A 142 11.67 27.33 4.84
N VAL A 143 10.42 27.74 4.69
CA VAL A 143 9.67 28.49 5.69
C VAL A 143 8.60 27.58 6.28
N VAL A 144 8.52 27.52 7.60
CA VAL A 144 7.58 26.66 8.31
C VAL A 144 6.57 27.51 9.06
N PHE A 145 5.32 27.45 8.64
CA PHE A 145 4.20 27.95 9.40
C PHE A 145 3.76 26.90 10.40
N THR A 146 3.47 27.32 11.63
CA THR A 146 3.03 26.40 12.69
C THR A 146 1.70 26.88 13.26
N GLN A 147 0.73 25.97 13.32
CA GLN A 147 -0.61 26.21 13.84
C GLN A 147 -0.98 25.15 14.88
N LYS A 148 -1.83 25.54 15.85
CA LYS A 148 -2.26 24.64 16.93
C LYS A 148 -3.28 23.60 16.48
N LYS A 149 -4.17 23.94 15.54
CA LYS A 149 -5.20 23.06 15.00
C LYS A 149 -5.08 22.95 13.48
N LEU A 150 -5.10 21.71 12.99
CA LEU A 150 -5.07 21.43 11.56
C LEU A 150 -6.31 21.95 10.83
N GLU A 151 -7.47 21.91 11.48
CA GLU A 151 -8.74 22.36 10.88
C GLU A 151 -8.71 23.85 10.52
N ASP A 152 -8.11 24.67 11.39
CA ASP A 152 -7.99 26.12 11.18
C ASP A 152 -7.04 26.38 10.01
N LEU A 153 -5.87 25.72 10.00
CA LEU A 153 -4.90 25.77 8.91
C LEU A 153 -5.51 25.37 7.56
N TYR A 154 -6.41 24.38 7.53
CA TYR A 154 -7.03 23.87 6.30
C TYR A 154 -8.05 24.84 5.67
N LYS A 155 -8.61 25.76 6.47
CA LYS A 155 -9.55 26.80 6.03
C LYS A 155 -8.84 28.03 5.43
N GLU A 156 -7.53 28.15 5.65
CA GLU A 156 -6.75 29.30 5.21
C GLU A 156 -6.31 29.23 3.75
N ASN A 157 -5.91 30.40 3.23
CA ASN A 157 -5.28 30.55 1.93
C ASN A 157 -3.85 31.06 2.14
N LEU A 158 -2.86 30.29 1.67
CA LEU A 158 -1.48 30.75 1.61
C LEU A 158 -1.37 31.82 0.54
N LYS A 159 -1.17 33.07 0.96
CA LYS A 159 -0.94 34.21 0.06
C LYS A 159 0.56 34.40 -0.10
N PHE A 160 1.02 34.66 -1.30
CA PHE A 160 2.44 34.90 -1.54
C PHE A 160 2.65 36.04 -2.52
N LYS A 161 3.65 36.88 -2.19
CA LYS A 161 4.01 38.08 -2.94
C LYS A 161 5.49 38.04 -3.28
N LEU A 162 5.81 38.35 -4.52
CA LEU A 162 7.19 38.51 -4.96
C LEU A 162 7.61 39.97 -4.84
N ILE A 163 8.70 40.22 -4.11
CA ILE A 163 9.17 41.57 -3.82
C ILE A 163 10.65 41.67 -4.16
N ASN A 164 11.03 42.76 -4.83
CA ASN A 164 12.44 43.13 -5.00
C ASN A 164 12.96 43.79 -3.71
N LYS A 165 14.05 43.28 -3.12
CA LYS A 165 14.59 43.77 -1.85
C LYS A 165 15.03 45.22 -1.90
N GLU A 166 15.56 45.66 -3.03
CA GLU A 166 16.14 47.00 -3.19
C GLU A 166 15.03 48.03 -3.41
N SER A 167 14.17 47.82 -4.41
CA SER A 167 13.11 48.77 -4.75
C SER A 167 11.86 48.65 -3.88
N LYS A 168 11.75 47.58 -3.05
CA LYS A 168 10.55 47.20 -2.30
C LYS A 168 9.29 47.10 -3.16
N MET A 169 9.45 46.97 -4.47
CA MET A 169 8.34 46.89 -5.42
C MET A 169 7.76 45.47 -5.45
N VAL A 170 6.44 45.37 -5.37
CA VAL A 170 5.71 44.09 -5.51
C VAL A 170 5.61 43.75 -7.00
N LEU A 171 6.29 42.68 -7.42
CA LEU A 171 6.30 42.21 -8.81
C LEU A 171 5.05 41.41 -9.16
N GLY A 172 4.42 40.80 -8.16
CA GLY A 172 3.14 40.12 -8.33
C GLY A 172 2.73 39.31 -7.10
N GLN A 173 1.48 38.86 -7.09
CA GLN A 173 0.88 38.13 -5.98
C GLN A 173 0.01 36.98 -6.48
N SER A 174 -0.07 35.91 -5.69
CA SER A 174 -1.01 34.81 -5.92
C SER A 174 -1.38 34.15 -4.60
N GLN A 175 -2.32 33.22 -4.65
CA GLN A 175 -2.83 32.52 -3.48
C GLN A 175 -3.10 31.04 -3.75
N LEU A 176 -2.82 30.22 -2.76
CA LEU A 176 -3.05 28.78 -2.77
C LEU A 176 -3.97 28.40 -1.59
N PRO A 177 -5.20 27.92 -1.85
CA PRO A 177 -6.05 27.37 -0.80
C PRO A 177 -5.43 26.12 -0.21
N VAL A 178 -5.20 26.10 1.11
CA VAL A 178 -4.57 24.97 1.81
C VAL A 178 -5.39 23.70 1.64
N LYS A 179 -6.72 23.81 1.49
CA LYS A 179 -7.62 22.66 1.28
C LYS A 179 -7.28 21.77 0.07
N LYS A 180 -6.53 22.30 -0.91
CA LYS A 180 -6.11 21.55 -2.11
C LYS A 180 -4.91 20.64 -1.85
N LEU A 181 -4.24 20.82 -0.71
CA LEU A 181 -3.07 20.05 -0.32
C LEU A 181 -3.50 18.75 0.36
N MET A 182 -2.68 17.71 0.18
CA MET A 182 -2.85 16.44 0.90
C MET A 182 -1.81 16.37 2.01
N ILE A 183 -2.19 15.86 3.18
CA ILE A 183 -1.29 15.77 4.32
C ILE A 183 -0.23 14.70 4.04
N GLY A 184 1.03 15.01 4.39
CA GLY A 184 2.18 14.13 4.22
C GLY A 184 2.66 13.99 2.78
N LYS A 185 2.25 14.92 1.90
CA LYS A 185 2.68 14.95 0.51
C LYS A 185 3.19 16.32 0.09
N LYS A 186 4.26 16.29 -0.69
CA LYS A 186 4.77 17.47 -1.38
C LYS A 186 3.87 17.81 -2.56
N PHE A 187 3.37 19.03 -2.55
CA PHE A 187 2.66 19.64 -3.67
C PHE A 187 3.59 20.63 -4.34
N GLU A 188 3.99 20.32 -5.56
CA GLU A 188 4.83 21.20 -6.37
C GLU A 188 4.03 21.76 -7.55
N ALA A 189 4.01 23.08 -7.69
CA ALA A 189 3.34 23.73 -8.80
C ALA A 189 3.99 25.06 -9.18
N PHE A 190 3.81 25.44 -10.44
CA PHE A 190 4.07 26.79 -10.92
C PHE A 190 2.83 27.65 -10.70
N PHE A 191 3.05 28.84 -10.16
CA PHE A 191 2.02 29.84 -9.92
C PHE A 191 2.35 31.10 -10.70
N ASN A 192 1.46 31.45 -11.62
CA ASN A 192 1.53 32.74 -12.31
C ASN A 192 1.12 33.83 -11.31
N LEU A 193 1.97 34.81 -11.14
CA LEU A 193 1.69 35.92 -10.24
C LEU A 193 0.86 36.96 -10.97
N ALA A 194 -0.27 37.34 -10.36
CA ALA A 194 -1.03 38.46 -10.83
C ALA A 194 -0.28 39.76 -10.49
N PRO A 195 -0.18 40.70 -11.42
CA PRO A 195 0.34 42.04 -11.14
C PRO A 195 -0.49 42.69 -10.01
N PRO A 196 0.11 43.54 -9.17
CA PRO A 196 -0.64 44.28 -8.16
C PRO A 196 -1.72 45.14 -8.84
N PRO A 197 -2.92 45.27 -8.24
CA PRO A 197 -3.98 46.10 -8.82
C PRO A 197 -3.51 47.56 -8.87
N VAL A 198 -3.23 48.06 -10.07
CA VAL A 198 -2.93 49.48 -10.30
C VAL A 198 -4.25 50.23 -10.39
N ALA A 199 -4.47 51.20 -9.51
CA ALA A 199 -5.66 52.05 -9.54
C ALA A 199 -5.83 52.68 -10.93
N GLY A 200 -6.96 52.42 -11.59
CA GLY A 200 -7.34 53.06 -12.86
C GLY A 200 -6.97 52.34 -14.17
N LYS A 201 -6.32 51.17 -14.15
CA LYS A 201 -6.05 50.39 -15.39
C LYS A 201 -6.84 49.08 -15.46
N ARG A 202 -7.43 48.78 -16.62
CA ARG A 202 -8.14 47.51 -16.89
C ARG A 202 -7.14 46.34 -16.90
N ALA A 203 -7.55 45.20 -16.34
CA ALA A 203 -6.75 43.97 -16.23
C ALA A 203 -6.22 43.39 -17.56
N ALA A 204 -6.72 43.87 -18.71
CA ALA A 204 -6.37 43.37 -20.05
C ALA A 204 -5.05 43.92 -20.62
N GLU A 205 -4.49 45.01 -20.07
CA GLU A 205 -3.23 45.62 -20.54
C GLU A 205 -1.97 45.11 -19.82
N VAL A 206 -2.12 44.18 -18.87
CA VAL A 206 -1.00 43.79 -18.03
C VAL A 206 -0.27 42.59 -18.62
N HIS A 207 1.01 42.78 -18.94
CA HIS A 207 1.92 41.70 -19.34
C HIS A 207 1.83 40.52 -18.37
N ALA A 208 1.97 39.30 -18.89
CA ALA A 208 2.00 38.08 -18.09
C ALA A 208 3.02 38.23 -16.95
N GLY A 209 2.54 38.19 -15.71
CA GLY A 209 3.39 38.36 -14.53
C GLY A 209 4.34 37.18 -14.34
N PRO A 210 5.41 37.36 -13.54
CA PRO A 210 6.40 36.33 -13.28
C PRO A 210 5.77 35.07 -12.67
N ALA A 211 6.36 33.91 -12.94
CA ALA A 211 5.89 32.64 -12.38
C ALA A 211 6.83 32.15 -11.27
N ILE A 212 6.27 31.63 -10.18
CA ILE A 212 7.05 31.03 -9.07
C ILE A 212 6.73 29.55 -8.96
N ARG A 213 7.77 28.73 -8.82
CA ARG A 213 7.66 27.33 -8.42
C ARG A 213 7.79 27.22 -6.90
N LEU A 214 6.74 26.73 -6.26
CA LEU A 214 6.73 26.45 -4.83
C LEU A 214 6.58 24.94 -4.60
N SER A 215 7.31 24.41 -3.62
CA SER A 215 7.05 23.11 -3.01
C SER A 215 6.39 23.34 -1.66
N VAL A 216 5.18 22.82 -1.49
CA VAL A 216 4.40 22.99 -0.27
C VAL A 216 4.11 21.62 0.32
N GLU A 217 4.47 21.42 1.58
CA GLU A 217 4.22 20.19 2.31
C GLU A 217 3.38 20.51 3.55
N LEU A 218 2.18 19.92 3.61
CA LEU A 218 1.30 20.05 4.76
C LEU A 218 1.50 18.84 5.67
N MET A 219 1.87 19.10 6.92
CA MET A 219 1.96 18.08 7.96
C MET A 219 0.89 18.33 9.02
N GLY A 220 0.23 17.25 9.42
CA GLY A 220 -0.86 17.30 10.37
C GLY A 220 -0.87 16.06 11.25
N PRO A 221 -1.26 16.21 12.52
CA PRO A 221 -1.44 15.06 13.39
C PRO A 221 -2.61 14.18 12.92
N LEU A 222 -2.47 12.85 13.05
CA LEU A 222 -3.59 11.92 12.93
C LEU A 222 -4.66 12.25 13.97
N ARG A 223 -5.93 11.99 13.62
CA ARG A 223 -7.03 11.98 14.59
C ARG A 223 -6.72 11.03 15.75
N LYS A 224 -7.32 11.32 16.91
CA LYS A 224 -7.00 10.65 18.17
C LYS A 224 -7.20 9.13 18.10
N GLU A 225 -8.23 8.68 17.40
CA GLU A 225 -8.59 7.26 17.26
C GLU A 225 -7.55 6.49 16.46
N PHE A 226 -7.12 7.05 15.32
CA PHE A 226 -6.10 6.44 14.48
C PHE A 226 -4.72 6.48 15.13
N ARG A 227 -4.42 7.54 15.88
CA ARG A 227 -3.20 7.60 16.69
C ARG A 227 -3.19 6.54 17.78
N PHE A 228 -4.29 6.43 18.52
CA PHE A 228 -4.44 5.39 19.54
C PHE A 228 -4.28 4.00 18.93
N LEU A 229 -4.92 3.75 17.78
CA LEU A 229 -4.78 2.47 17.08
C LEU A 229 -3.33 2.22 16.64
N SER A 230 -2.64 3.20 16.07
CA SER A 230 -1.22 3.06 15.70
C SER A 230 -0.33 2.82 16.92
N ASP A 231 -0.64 3.44 18.06
CA ASP A 231 0.09 3.25 19.31
C ASP A 231 -0.14 1.84 19.88
N VAL A 232 -1.38 1.35 19.85
CA VAL A 232 -1.70 -0.03 20.26
C VAL A 232 -1.01 -1.05 19.36
N VAL A 233 -1.09 -0.88 18.04
CA VAL A 233 -0.49 -1.80 17.07
C VAL A 233 1.04 -1.79 17.19
N SER A 234 1.67 -0.62 17.30
CA SER A 234 3.12 -0.52 17.50
C SER A 234 3.55 -1.15 18.83
N LYS A 235 2.79 -0.94 19.90
CA LYS A 235 3.05 -1.57 21.20
C LYS A 235 2.91 -3.10 21.11
N TYR A 236 1.87 -3.60 20.45
CA TYR A 236 1.69 -5.03 20.19
C TYR A 236 2.89 -5.61 19.45
N TYR A 237 3.27 -5.03 18.30
CA TYR A 237 4.43 -5.53 17.55
C TYR A 237 5.73 -5.42 18.31
N SER A 238 5.95 -4.36 19.09
CA SER A 238 7.14 -4.25 19.94
C SER A 238 7.19 -5.34 21.02
N THR A 239 6.02 -5.81 21.49
CA THR A 239 5.94 -6.89 22.47
C THR A 239 6.23 -8.23 21.81
N VAL A 240 5.65 -8.48 20.63
CA VAL A 240 5.93 -9.68 19.82
C VAL A 240 7.41 -9.77 19.45
N ASP A 241 8.03 -8.65 19.06
CA ASP A 241 9.45 -8.64 18.73
C ASP A 241 10.31 -8.97 19.96
N ARG A 242 10.02 -8.39 21.13
CA ARG A 242 10.73 -8.70 22.37
C ARG A 242 10.57 -10.16 22.80
N THR A 243 9.39 -10.75 22.63
CA THR A 243 9.17 -12.16 22.99
C THR A 243 9.89 -13.10 22.03
N LEU A 244 9.84 -12.83 20.73
CA LEU A 244 10.56 -13.62 19.73
C LEU A 244 12.08 -13.50 19.88
N ASP A 245 12.60 -12.28 20.11
CA ASP A 245 14.03 -12.04 20.32
C ASP A 245 14.50 -12.71 21.64
N GLY A 246 13.69 -12.65 22.70
CA GLY A 246 13.95 -13.35 23.97
C GLY A 246 13.95 -14.88 23.83
N ALA A 247 13.01 -15.44 23.07
CA ALA A 247 12.96 -16.87 22.78
C ALA A 247 14.19 -17.33 21.97
N ALA A 248 14.59 -16.55 20.96
CA ALA A 248 15.78 -16.82 20.18
C ALA A 248 17.06 -16.77 21.04
N ALA A 249 17.17 -15.79 21.94
CA ALA A 249 18.30 -15.67 22.87
C ALA A 249 18.38 -16.82 23.88
N ALA A 250 17.25 -17.41 24.27
CA ALA A 250 17.17 -18.59 25.13
C ALA A 250 17.50 -19.91 24.41
N GLY A 251 17.91 -19.87 23.13
CA GLY A 251 18.17 -21.07 22.33
C GLY A 251 16.90 -21.75 21.81
N HIS A 252 15.72 -21.20 22.09
CA HIS A 252 14.45 -21.59 21.48
C HIS A 252 14.25 -20.83 20.16
N ALA A 253 15.27 -20.84 19.30
CA ALA A 253 15.10 -20.34 17.94
C ALA A 253 13.89 -21.04 17.33
N ALA A 254 12.85 -20.27 17.03
CA ALA A 254 11.63 -20.76 16.40
C ALA A 254 11.97 -21.24 14.99
N GLN A 255 12.54 -22.45 14.91
CA GLN A 255 12.61 -23.22 13.70
C GLN A 255 11.16 -23.40 13.25
N PRO A 256 10.78 -22.95 12.04
CA PRO A 256 9.45 -23.20 11.53
C PRO A 256 9.24 -24.70 11.57
N TYR A 257 8.20 -25.14 12.26
CA TYR A 257 7.78 -26.53 12.41
C TYR A 257 7.23 -27.04 11.08
N VAL A 258 8.01 -26.91 10.00
CA VAL A 258 7.68 -27.37 8.66
C VAL A 258 8.70 -28.44 8.32
N ALA A 259 8.25 -29.69 8.50
CA ALA A 259 8.78 -30.91 7.91
C ALA A 259 10.30 -31.11 8.01
N ASN A 260 10.78 -31.53 9.19
CA ASN A 260 12.07 -32.19 9.30
C ASN A 260 11.97 -33.63 8.74
N LYS A 261 13.03 -34.18 8.14
CA LYS A 261 13.07 -35.56 7.56
C LYS A 261 12.71 -36.69 8.56
N TRP A 262 12.65 -36.35 9.85
CA TRP A 262 12.35 -37.25 10.95
C TRP A 262 10.87 -37.28 11.37
N THR A 263 10.00 -36.44 10.79
CA THR A 263 8.55 -36.49 11.11
C THR A 263 7.87 -37.74 10.54
N LEU A 264 8.37 -38.26 9.41
CA LEU A 264 7.87 -39.48 8.76
C LEU A 264 8.04 -40.76 9.61
N PRO A 265 9.23 -41.10 10.15
CA PRO A 265 9.41 -42.32 10.94
C PRO A 265 8.68 -42.31 12.30
N LEU A 266 8.28 -41.15 12.82
CA LEU A 266 7.47 -41.05 14.05
C LEU A 266 5.97 -41.30 13.80
N LEU A 267 5.48 -41.08 12.57
CA LEU A 267 4.09 -41.28 12.16
C LEU A 267 3.75 -42.74 11.83
N VAL A 268 4.74 -43.51 11.38
CA VAL A 268 4.59 -44.95 11.04
C VAL A 268 4.08 -45.81 12.22
N PRO A 269 4.61 -45.71 13.45
CA PRO A 269 4.08 -46.48 14.58
C PRO A 269 2.66 -46.03 14.99
N PHE A 270 2.32 -44.74 14.87
CA PHE A 270 0.96 -44.26 15.11
C PHE A 270 -0.04 -44.76 14.04
N GLY A 271 0.37 -44.79 12.78
CA GLY A 271 -0.42 -45.37 11.68
C GLY A 271 -0.63 -46.88 11.85
N ALA A 272 0.41 -47.61 12.27
CA ALA A 272 0.31 -49.04 12.57
C ALA A 272 -0.59 -49.32 13.79
N LEU A 273 -0.53 -48.49 14.83
CA LEU A 273 -1.40 -48.60 16.01
C LEU A 273 -2.87 -48.30 15.68
N LEU A 274 -3.14 -47.31 14.81
CA LEU A 274 -4.48 -46.99 14.31
C LEU A 274 -5.07 -48.12 13.45
N LEU A 275 -4.25 -48.75 12.59
CA LEU A 275 -4.63 -49.91 11.79
C LEU A 275 -4.87 -51.16 12.65
N ALA A 276 -4.04 -51.39 13.67
CA ALA A 276 -4.21 -52.51 14.59
C ALA A 276 -5.41 -52.34 15.54
N ALA A 277 -5.79 -51.11 15.88
CA ALA A 277 -6.96 -50.80 16.71
C ALA A 277 -8.29 -50.79 15.92
N SER A 278 -8.24 -50.83 14.59
CA SER A 278 -9.38 -50.80 13.67
C SER A 278 -10.55 -51.76 14.02
N PRO A 279 -10.33 -53.05 14.36
CA PRO A 279 -11.44 -53.97 14.67
C PRO A 279 -12.12 -53.67 16.02
N PHE A 280 -11.44 -53.00 16.95
CA PHE A 280 -12.02 -52.59 18.25
C PHE A 280 -12.61 -51.18 18.21
N MET A 281 -12.17 -50.36 17.24
CA MET A 281 -12.66 -49.00 17.02
C MET A 281 -14.15 -48.98 16.66
N GLY A 282 -14.66 -49.98 15.93
CA GLY A 282 -16.07 -50.05 15.54
C GLY A 282 -17.02 -50.15 16.74
N VAL A 283 -16.70 -50.98 17.74
CA VAL A 283 -17.51 -51.15 18.96
C VAL A 283 -17.29 -49.99 19.95
N ALA A 284 -16.05 -49.47 20.03
CA ALA A 284 -15.73 -48.27 20.80
C ALA A 284 -16.37 -46.99 20.23
N LEU A 285 -16.57 -46.89 18.92
CA LEU A 285 -17.28 -45.79 18.26
C LEU A 285 -18.81 -45.95 18.30
N THR A 286 -19.37 -47.13 18.54
CA THR A 286 -20.84 -47.25 18.70
C THR A 286 -21.29 -46.99 20.14
N ILE A 287 -20.49 -47.37 21.13
CA ILE A 287 -20.83 -47.24 22.56
C ILE A 287 -20.09 -46.07 23.23
N GLY A 288 -18.83 -45.82 22.84
CA GLY A 288 -17.99 -44.78 23.42
C GLY A 288 -18.07 -43.43 22.70
N LEU A 289 -18.63 -43.33 21.49
CA LEU A 289 -18.74 -42.06 20.76
C LEU A 289 -19.46 -40.96 21.56
N PRO A 290 -20.55 -41.19 22.31
CA PRO A 290 -21.14 -40.14 23.15
C PRO A 290 -20.18 -39.59 24.22
N VAL A 291 -19.23 -40.41 24.69
CA VAL A 291 -18.26 -40.06 25.75
C VAL A 291 -16.96 -39.50 25.17
N PHE A 292 -16.49 -40.03 24.05
CA PHE A 292 -15.27 -39.61 23.37
C PHE A 292 -15.48 -38.46 22.38
N LEU A 293 -16.70 -38.23 21.88
CA LEU A 293 -17.03 -37.12 20.99
C LEU A 293 -16.75 -35.75 21.66
N PRO A 294 -17.15 -35.49 22.93
CA PRO A 294 -16.76 -34.26 23.62
C PRO A 294 -15.25 -34.08 23.74
N LEU A 295 -14.49 -35.15 24.00
CA LEU A 295 -13.03 -35.11 24.12
C LEU A 295 -12.34 -34.90 22.75
N LEU A 296 -12.86 -35.52 21.68
CA LEU A 296 -12.41 -35.30 20.31
C LEU A 296 -12.69 -33.87 19.85
N LEU A 297 -13.88 -33.35 20.15
CA LEU A 297 -14.24 -31.95 19.87
C LEU A 297 -13.33 -30.99 20.64
N LEU A 298 -13.05 -31.26 21.93
CA LEU A 298 -12.12 -30.46 22.72
C LEU A 298 -10.70 -30.50 22.13
N GLY A 299 -10.22 -31.67 21.73
CA GLY A 299 -8.92 -31.83 21.07
C GLY A 299 -8.86 -31.10 19.72
N LEU A 300 -9.92 -31.14 18.93
CA LEU A 300 -10.03 -30.41 17.67
C LEU A 300 -10.02 -28.89 17.90
N VAL A 301 -10.80 -28.40 18.87
CA VAL A 301 -10.82 -26.97 19.24
C VAL A 301 -9.44 -26.53 19.76
N ALA A 302 -8.79 -27.32 20.61
CA ALA A 302 -7.43 -27.04 21.09
C ALA A 302 -6.40 -27.02 19.94
N GLY A 303 -6.50 -27.98 19.00
CA GLY A 303 -5.65 -28.01 17.80
C GLY A 303 -5.87 -26.81 16.89
N LEU A 304 -7.13 -26.43 16.63
CA LEU A 304 -7.49 -25.29 15.80
C LEU A 304 -7.05 -23.96 16.43
N THR A 305 -7.23 -23.80 17.74
CA THR A 305 -6.78 -22.60 18.47
C THR A 305 -5.25 -22.47 18.45
N MET A 306 -4.50 -23.56 18.62
CA MET A 306 -3.05 -23.57 18.47
C MET A 306 -2.60 -23.25 17.05
N LEU A 307 -3.31 -23.76 16.04
CA LEU A 307 -3.03 -23.43 14.64
C LEU A 307 -3.27 -21.94 14.36
N ILE A 308 -4.41 -21.39 14.80
CA ILE A 308 -4.73 -19.97 14.64
C ILE A 308 -3.69 -19.09 15.36
N ALA A 309 -3.34 -19.42 16.60
CA ALA A 309 -2.32 -18.70 17.36
C ALA A 309 -0.95 -18.74 16.65
N SER A 310 -0.58 -19.90 16.09
CA SER A 310 0.65 -20.07 15.32
C SER A 310 0.66 -19.22 14.04
N ILE A 311 -0.47 -19.18 13.31
CA ILE A 311 -0.63 -18.33 12.13
C ILE A 311 -0.53 -16.86 12.50
N ILE A 312 -1.22 -16.41 13.56
CA ILE A 312 -1.15 -15.03 14.05
C ILE A 312 0.29 -14.66 14.40
N LEU A 313 1.00 -15.52 15.14
CA LEU A 313 2.39 -15.27 15.50
C LEU A 313 3.30 -15.21 14.27
N ALA A 314 3.11 -16.12 13.30
CA ALA A 314 3.86 -16.14 12.06
C ALA A 314 3.63 -14.87 11.22
N LEU A 315 2.38 -14.39 11.12
CA LEU A 315 2.02 -13.15 10.44
C LEU A 315 2.51 -11.90 11.18
N SER A 316 2.53 -11.93 12.51
CA SER A 316 3.03 -10.83 13.36
C SER A 316 4.56 -10.75 13.43
N SER A 317 5.28 -11.82 13.05
CA SER A 317 6.74 -11.83 12.99
C SER A 317 7.29 -10.78 12.00
N ARG A 318 8.57 -10.40 12.13
CA ARG A 318 9.24 -9.47 11.19
C ARG A 318 9.08 -9.88 9.73
N ALA A 319 9.26 -11.17 9.42
CA ALA A 319 9.11 -11.71 8.07
C ALA A 319 7.63 -11.80 7.61
N GLY A 320 6.71 -12.07 8.54
CA GLY A 320 5.27 -12.07 8.27
C GLY A 320 4.75 -10.68 7.94
N ARG A 321 5.19 -9.66 8.69
CA ARG A 321 4.78 -8.27 8.51
C ARG A 321 5.05 -7.74 7.10
N GLY A 322 6.17 -8.10 6.47
CA GLY A 322 6.43 -7.70 5.09
C GLY A 322 5.40 -8.27 4.08
N ARG A 323 4.88 -9.48 4.33
CA ARG A 323 3.81 -10.08 3.51
C ARG A 323 2.47 -9.41 3.77
N VAL A 324 2.17 -9.11 5.03
CA VAL A 324 0.95 -8.37 5.42
C VAL A 324 0.98 -6.96 4.84
N GLU A 325 2.12 -6.29 4.88
CA GLU A 325 2.29 -4.95 4.30
C GLU A 325 1.98 -4.96 2.81
N ALA A 326 2.48 -5.93 2.04
CA ALA A 326 2.16 -6.05 0.62
C ALA A 326 0.65 -6.20 0.33
N LEU A 327 -0.11 -6.85 1.24
CA LEU A 327 -1.57 -7.00 1.13
C LEU A 327 -2.33 -5.71 1.51
N VAL A 328 -1.83 -4.99 2.51
CA VAL A 328 -2.51 -3.82 3.12
C VAL A 328 -2.12 -2.51 2.43
N ASP A 329 -0.94 -2.43 1.84
CA ASP A 329 -0.37 -1.26 1.16
C ASP A 329 -1.29 -0.66 0.07
N PRO A 330 -1.96 -1.44 -0.81
CA PRO A 330 -2.96 -0.90 -1.73
C PRO A 330 -4.08 -0.11 -1.03
N VAL A 331 -4.52 -0.59 0.15
CA VAL A 331 -5.56 0.05 0.95
C VAL A 331 -5.00 1.31 1.62
N ILE A 332 -3.81 1.26 2.22
CA ILE A 332 -3.13 2.41 2.83
C ILE A 332 -2.88 3.51 1.80
N ARG A 333 -2.45 3.14 0.60
CA ARG A 333 -2.30 4.10 -0.51
C ARG A 333 -3.62 4.76 -0.85
N LYS A 334 -4.71 4.00 -1.06
CA LYS A 334 -6.03 4.60 -1.29
C LYS A 334 -6.45 5.51 -0.14
N LEU A 335 -6.16 5.14 1.11
CA LEU A 335 -6.50 5.91 2.31
C LEU A 335 -5.75 7.24 2.35
N THR A 336 -4.47 7.25 2.01
CA THR A 336 -3.62 8.46 2.03
C THR A 336 -3.74 9.29 0.75
N HIS A 337 -4.18 8.70 -0.37
CA HIS A 337 -4.22 9.36 -1.68
C HIS A 337 -5.62 9.83 -2.08
N THR A 338 -6.66 9.59 -1.28
CA THR A 338 -8.02 10.05 -1.55
C THR A 338 -8.43 11.14 -0.57
N ALA A 339 -9.26 12.08 -1.04
CA ALA A 339 -9.81 13.13 -0.17
C ALA A 339 -10.64 12.54 0.97
N THR A 340 -11.43 11.48 0.71
CA THR A 340 -12.22 10.79 1.74
C THR A 340 -11.32 10.15 2.80
N GLY A 341 -10.24 9.47 2.41
CA GLY A 341 -9.32 8.84 3.35
C GLY A 341 -8.51 9.87 4.15
N GLN A 342 -8.10 10.97 3.54
CA GLN A 342 -7.49 12.11 4.25
C GLN A 342 -8.46 12.72 5.28
N GLN A 343 -9.74 12.87 4.94
CA GLN A 343 -10.78 13.37 5.86
C GLN A 343 -11.06 12.40 7.03
N LEU A 344 -10.89 11.10 6.79
CA LEU A 344 -10.98 10.06 7.80
C LEU A 344 -9.78 10.09 8.75
N LEU A 345 -8.56 10.16 8.21
CA LEU A 345 -7.32 10.11 8.99
C LEU A 345 -6.99 11.39 9.75
N TYR A 346 -7.33 12.55 9.18
CA TYR A 346 -6.92 13.87 9.66
C TYR A 346 -8.12 14.78 9.94
N GLU A 347 -7.95 15.76 10.83
CA GLU A 347 -8.95 16.77 11.17
C GLU A 347 -9.03 17.88 10.09
N THR A 348 -9.41 17.52 8.87
CA THR A 348 -9.57 18.47 7.74
C THR A 348 -11.01 18.93 7.51
N GLY A 349 -11.96 18.42 8.30
CA GLY A 349 -13.39 18.73 8.20
C GLY A 349 -14.29 17.71 8.92
N PRO A 350 -15.62 17.72 8.62
CA PRO A 350 -16.57 16.77 9.21
C PRO A 350 -16.22 15.33 8.85
N ARG A 351 -16.72 14.33 9.58
CA ARG A 351 -16.44 12.93 9.26
C ARG A 351 -17.12 12.51 7.95
N PRO A 352 -16.44 11.73 7.09
CA PRO A 352 -17.11 11.17 5.92
C PRO A 352 -18.15 10.14 6.37
N SER A 353 -19.28 10.07 5.67
CA SER A 353 -20.31 9.07 5.96
C SER A 353 -19.80 7.65 5.68
N PRO A 354 -20.27 6.61 6.42
CA PRO A 354 -19.87 5.22 6.19
C PRO A 354 -20.03 4.79 4.73
N LEU A 355 -21.12 5.20 4.08
CA LEU A 355 -21.35 4.90 2.68
C LEU A 355 -20.34 5.57 1.74
N ARG A 356 -19.93 6.81 2.02
CA ARG A 356 -18.93 7.51 1.21
C ARG A 356 -17.55 6.86 1.37
N ILE A 357 -17.23 6.39 2.57
CA ILE A 357 -16.02 5.58 2.82
C ILE A 357 -16.10 4.31 1.98
N ALA A 358 -17.14 3.50 2.18
CA ALA A 358 -17.32 2.23 1.47
C ALA A 358 -17.26 2.40 -0.06
N LYS A 359 -17.95 3.39 -0.64
CA LYS A 359 -17.89 3.68 -2.09
C LYS A 359 -16.50 4.09 -2.57
N THR A 360 -15.70 4.79 -1.74
CA THR A 360 -14.34 5.18 -2.11
C THR A 360 -13.39 3.98 -2.17
N PHE A 361 -13.59 3.01 -1.27
CA PHE A 361 -12.73 1.83 -1.16
C PHE A 361 -13.26 0.61 -1.91
N ALA A 362 -14.52 0.63 -2.34
CA ALA A 362 -15.16 -0.46 -3.07
C ALA A 362 -14.32 -0.87 -4.30
N PRO A 363 -14.11 -2.19 -4.50
CA PRO A 363 -13.47 -2.69 -5.69
C PRO A 363 -14.32 -2.38 -6.93
N LYS A 364 -13.64 -2.05 -8.03
CA LYS A 364 -14.29 -1.73 -9.31
C LYS A 364 -14.25 -2.87 -10.32
N GLY A 365 -13.21 -3.71 -10.27
CA GLY A 365 -13.06 -4.81 -11.19
C GLY A 365 -13.92 -6.00 -10.79
N ARG A 366 -14.27 -6.82 -11.80
CA ARG A 366 -15.14 -7.99 -11.66
C ARG A 366 -14.60 -8.96 -10.61
N TRP A 367 -13.33 -9.32 -10.70
CA TRP A 367 -12.74 -10.35 -9.84
C TRP A 367 -12.46 -9.84 -8.43
N GLU A 368 -12.07 -8.58 -8.28
CA GLU A 368 -11.87 -7.94 -6.99
C GLU A 368 -13.19 -7.81 -6.22
N ARG A 369 -14.29 -7.54 -6.94
CA ARG A 369 -15.63 -7.60 -6.37
C ARG A 369 -16.02 -9.00 -5.92
N LEU A 370 -15.72 -10.04 -6.71
CA LEU A 370 -15.99 -11.42 -6.33
C LEU A 370 -15.24 -11.81 -5.05
N VAL A 371 -13.93 -11.53 -5.00
CA VAL A 371 -13.11 -11.83 -3.82
C VAL A 371 -13.64 -11.07 -2.60
N THR A 372 -14.00 -9.80 -2.76
CA THR A 372 -14.58 -9.02 -1.66
C THR A 372 -15.93 -9.57 -1.21
N SER A 373 -16.81 -9.96 -2.14
CA SER A 373 -18.08 -10.63 -1.82
C SER A 373 -17.86 -11.92 -1.04
N LEU A 374 -16.93 -12.77 -1.49
CA LEU A 374 -16.62 -14.03 -0.80
C LEU A 374 -16.09 -13.78 0.63
N ILE A 375 -15.23 -12.78 0.81
CA ILE A 375 -14.73 -12.39 2.14
C ILE A 375 -15.88 -11.90 3.02
N LEU A 376 -16.77 -11.06 2.50
CA LEU A 376 -17.91 -10.55 3.25
C LEU A 376 -18.82 -11.69 3.72
N ASP A 377 -19.23 -12.58 2.80
CA ASP A 377 -20.09 -13.73 3.13
C ASP A 377 -19.38 -14.71 4.10
N THR A 378 -18.06 -14.91 3.96
CA THR A 378 -17.29 -15.79 4.87
C THR A 378 -17.19 -15.21 6.29
N ILE A 379 -17.09 -13.88 6.43
CA ILE A 379 -17.07 -13.24 7.74
C ILE A 379 -18.47 -13.29 8.37
N GLY A 380 -19.54 -13.07 7.61
CA GLY A 380 -20.91 -13.24 8.11
C GLY A 380 -21.15 -14.65 8.64
N ALA A 381 -20.78 -15.66 7.83
CA ALA A 381 -20.84 -17.06 8.25
C ALA A 381 -19.84 -17.45 9.35
N SER A 382 -18.92 -16.56 9.77
CA SER A 382 -17.95 -16.89 10.82
C SER A 382 -18.56 -16.91 12.22
N SER A 383 -19.76 -16.35 12.39
CA SER A 383 -20.53 -16.37 13.64
C SER A 383 -20.85 -17.81 14.11
N TYR A 384 -20.88 -18.80 13.21
CA TYR A 384 -21.04 -20.22 13.56
C TYR A 384 -19.83 -20.85 14.28
N LEU A 385 -18.65 -20.21 14.26
CA LEU A 385 -17.46 -20.75 14.95
C LEU A 385 -17.55 -20.59 16.47
N LEU A 386 -18.32 -19.62 16.96
CA LEU A 386 -18.54 -19.35 18.37
C LEU A 386 -20.05 -19.17 18.62
N PRO A 387 -20.82 -20.27 18.74
CA PRO A 387 -22.26 -20.17 18.99
C PRO A 387 -22.53 -19.30 20.23
N VAL A 388 -23.60 -18.51 20.21
CA VAL A 388 -23.96 -17.47 21.20
C VAL A 388 -23.10 -16.20 21.14
N LEU A 389 -21.76 -16.29 21.04
CA LEU A 389 -20.91 -15.09 20.98
C LEU A 389 -20.93 -14.43 19.58
N GLY A 390 -21.03 -15.24 18.53
CA GLY A 390 -21.14 -14.80 17.14
C GLY A 390 -22.39 -13.97 16.87
N GLU A 391 -23.53 -14.35 17.44
CA GLU A 391 -24.81 -13.61 17.28
C GLU A 391 -24.74 -12.16 17.81
N PHE A 392 -23.89 -11.88 18.81
CA PHE A 392 -23.66 -10.50 19.25
C PHE A 392 -22.79 -9.71 18.27
N THR A 393 -21.94 -10.37 17.49
CA THR A 393 -21.09 -9.70 16.50
C THR A 393 -21.89 -9.19 15.31
N ASP A 394 -23.02 -9.84 15.02
CA ASP A 394 -23.95 -9.48 13.95
C ASP A 394 -24.57 -8.09 14.14
N LEU A 395 -24.77 -7.64 15.39
CA LEU A 395 -25.23 -6.28 15.69
C LEU A 395 -24.30 -5.18 15.14
N ALA A 396 -23.01 -5.47 15.06
CA ALA A 396 -22.01 -4.57 14.47
C ALA A 396 -21.75 -4.90 13.00
N TRP A 397 -21.75 -6.19 12.64
CA TRP A 397 -21.41 -6.65 11.31
C TRP A 397 -22.54 -6.42 10.29
N ALA A 398 -23.79 -6.71 10.61
CA ALA A 398 -24.92 -6.57 9.68
C ALA A 398 -25.06 -5.14 9.10
N PRO A 399 -24.96 -4.04 9.90
CA PRO A 399 -24.94 -2.69 9.36
C PRO A 399 -23.72 -2.41 8.45
N LEU A 400 -22.55 -2.96 8.79
CA LEU A 400 -21.34 -2.80 8.00
C LEU A 400 -21.45 -3.54 6.66
N PHE A 401 -21.98 -4.76 6.69
CA PHE A 401 -22.27 -5.59 5.53
C PHE A 401 -23.25 -4.88 4.59
N ALA A 402 -24.37 -4.37 5.12
CA ALA A 402 -25.35 -3.62 4.34
C ALA A 402 -24.73 -2.38 3.66
N VAL A 403 -23.90 -1.61 4.37
CA VAL A 403 -23.19 -0.45 3.78
C VAL A 403 -22.23 -0.89 2.69
N ALA A 404 -21.52 -2.01 2.85
CA ALA A 404 -20.62 -2.55 1.84
C ALA A 404 -21.38 -3.02 0.58
N LEU A 405 -22.48 -3.76 0.74
CA LEU A 405 -23.34 -4.19 -0.36
C LEU A 405 -23.96 -3.01 -1.10
N HIS A 406 -24.41 -1.99 -0.38
CA HIS A 406 -24.93 -0.77 -1.00
C HIS A 406 -23.82 -0.05 -1.78
N ALA A 407 -22.61 0.03 -1.24
CA ALA A 407 -21.49 0.67 -1.94
C ALA A 407 -21.08 -0.07 -3.21
N MET A 408 -21.15 -1.41 -3.22
CA MET A 408 -20.74 -2.24 -4.35
C MET A 408 -21.84 -2.46 -5.36
N TYR A 409 -23.08 -2.73 -4.96
CA TYR A 409 -24.11 -3.25 -5.87
C TYR A 409 -25.37 -2.37 -5.97
N SER A 410 -25.36 -1.12 -5.48
CA SER A 410 -26.56 -0.25 -5.52
C SER A 410 -27.14 -0.05 -6.93
N GLU A 411 -26.32 -0.11 -7.98
CA GLU A 411 -26.76 0.13 -9.36
C GLU A 411 -27.38 -1.13 -9.98
N THR A 412 -26.77 -2.29 -9.75
CA THR A 412 -27.18 -3.55 -10.35
C THR A 412 -28.17 -4.31 -9.49
N SER A 413 -27.93 -4.36 -8.17
CA SER A 413 -28.79 -4.98 -7.15
C SER A 413 -29.20 -4.00 -6.03
N PRO A 414 -30.11 -3.05 -6.32
CA PRO A 414 -30.52 -2.01 -5.37
C PRO A 414 -30.98 -2.51 -4.00
N TYR A 415 -31.64 -3.68 -3.93
CA TYR A 415 -32.19 -4.22 -2.68
C TYR A 415 -31.27 -5.22 -1.96
N ALA A 416 -30.11 -5.59 -2.55
CA ALA A 416 -29.23 -6.60 -1.96
C ALA A 416 -28.75 -6.22 -0.55
N HIS A 417 -28.55 -4.94 -0.27
CA HIS A 417 -28.15 -4.47 1.05
C HIS A 417 -29.22 -4.62 2.12
N TYR A 418 -30.52 -4.56 1.78
CA TYR A 418 -31.59 -4.84 2.73
C TYR A 418 -31.71 -6.33 3.01
N VAL A 419 -31.60 -7.15 1.96
CA VAL A 419 -31.61 -8.61 2.09
C VAL A 419 -30.44 -9.07 2.95
N GLY A 420 -29.23 -8.60 2.66
CA GLY A 420 -28.03 -8.90 3.45
C GLY A 420 -28.09 -8.38 4.88
N LEU A 421 -28.71 -7.22 5.12
CA LEU A 421 -28.91 -6.73 6.50
C LEU A 421 -29.81 -7.67 7.31
N VAL A 422 -30.90 -8.12 6.71
CA VAL A 422 -31.87 -9.02 7.36
C VAL A 422 -31.26 -10.40 7.57
N GLU A 423 -30.53 -10.89 6.57
CA GLU A 423 -29.84 -12.16 6.63
C GLU A 423 -28.83 -12.20 7.77
N GLU A 424 -27.95 -11.21 7.86
CA GLU A 424 -26.91 -11.16 8.90
C GLU A 424 -27.49 -10.89 10.30
N LEU A 425 -28.70 -10.32 10.41
CA LEU A 425 -29.32 -10.01 11.70
C LEU A 425 -30.16 -11.18 12.23
N LEU A 426 -30.61 -12.07 11.35
CA LEU A 426 -31.43 -13.21 11.73
C LEU A 426 -30.52 -14.42 11.94
N PRO A 427 -30.61 -15.08 13.11
CA PRO A 427 -29.83 -16.28 13.33
C PRO A 427 -30.22 -17.35 12.30
N PHE A 428 -29.25 -18.17 11.90
CA PHE A 428 -29.39 -19.27 10.93
C PHE A 428 -29.53 -18.85 9.45
N THR A 429 -29.65 -17.57 9.13
CA THR A 429 -29.74 -17.13 7.73
C THR A 429 -28.41 -16.77 7.08
N ASP A 430 -27.33 -16.60 7.85
CA ASP A 430 -25.96 -16.24 7.37
C ASP A 430 -25.30 -17.30 6.44
N ILE A 431 -26.01 -18.41 6.17
CA ILE A 431 -25.59 -19.41 5.19
C ILE A 431 -25.86 -18.97 3.74
N ILE A 432 -26.68 -17.94 3.53
CA ILE A 432 -27.08 -17.48 2.20
C ILE A 432 -26.01 -16.52 1.67
N PRO A 433 -25.20 -16.85 0.66
CA PRO A 433 -24.08 -15.97 0.28
C PRO A 433 -24.55 -14.74 -0.52
N THR A 434 -25.22 -13.77 0.12
CA THR A 434 -25.93 -12.66 -0.53
C THR A 434 -25.00 -11.73 -1.28
N ALA A 435 -23.79 -11.46 -0.78
CA ALA A 435 -22.82 -10.64 -1.50
C ALA A 435 -22.35 -11.34 -2.78
N THR A 436 -22.17 -12.67 -2.74
CA THR A 436 -21.79 -13.49 -3.89
C THR A 436 -22.94 -13.64 -4.89
N LEU A 437 -24.19 -13.77 -4.43
CA LEU A 437 -25.38 -13.77 -5.28
C LEU A 437 -25.56 -12.43 -6.01
N ALA A 438 -25.33 -11.31 -5.32
CA ALA A 438 -25.36 -9.99 -5.93
C ALA A 438 -24.30 -9.84 -7.03
N TRP A 439 -23.09 -10.38 -6.80
CA TRP A 439 -22.03 -10.43 -7.81
C TRP A 439 -22.44 -11.25 -9.03
N PHE A 440 -23.01 -12.44 -8.80
CA PHE A 440 -23.45 -13.34 -9.87
C PHE A 440 -24.55 -12.70 -10.70
N ARG A 441 -25.48 -11.98 -10.07
CA ARG A 441 -26.53 -11.24 -10.78
C ARG A 441 -25.97 -10.13 -11.67
N GLU A 442 -24.92 -9.44 -11.25
CA GLU A 442 -24.26 -8.40 -12.06
C GLU A 442 -23.41 -8.98 -13.20
N ASN A 443 -22.65 -10.06 -12.94
CA ASN A 443 -21.58 -10.51 -13.84
C ASN A 443 -21.86 -11.85 -14.54
N GLY A 444 -22.88 -12.61 -14.10
CA GLY A 444 -23.14 -13.97 -14.56
C GLY A 444 -23.43 -14.08 -16.05
N ALA A 445 -24.20 -13.15 -16.61
CA ALA A 445 -24.50 -13.15 -18.05
C ALA A 445 -23.25 -12.87 -18.91
N ALA A 446 -22.35 -12.00 -18.44
CA ALA A 446 -21.10 -11.73 -19.12
C ALA A 446 -20.15 -12.92 -19.01
N LEU A 447 -20.05 -13.53 -17.83
CA LEU A 447 -19.26 -14.74 -17.61
C LEU A 447 -19.71 -15.90 -18.49
N ALA A 448 -21.03 -16.11 -18.63
CA ALA A 448 -21.58 -17.14 -19.53
C ALA A 448 -21.18 -16.88 -20.98
N LYS A 449 -21.25 -15.63 -21.46
CA LYS A 449 -20.79 -15.26 -22.81
C LYS A 449 -19.30 -15.52 -23.00
N ASP A 450 -18.47 -15.12 -22.03
CA ASP A 450 -17.02 -15.31 -22.08
C ASP A 450 -16.64 -16.81 -22.13
N LEU A 451 -17.34 -17.64 -21.34
CA LEU A 451 -17.19 -19.10 -21.34
C LEU A 451 -17.64 -19.73 -22.67
N HIS A 452 -18.77 -19.30 -23.22
CA HIS A 452 -19.25 -19.77 -24.53
C HIS A 452 -18.28 -19.42 -25.65
N ILE A 453 -17.78 -18.17 -25.69
CA ILE A 453 -16.79 -17.75 -26.70
C ILE A 453 -15.54 -18.60 -26.56
N SER A 454 -15.02 -18.77 -25.34
CA SER A 454 -13.82 -19.59 -25.07
C SER A 454 -14.00 -21.04 -25.51
N ALA A 455 -15.18 -21.63 -25.29
CA ALA A 455 -15.50 -22.97 -25.74
C ALA A 455 -15.55 -23.09 -27.28
N VAL A 456 -16.08 -22.07 -27.97
CA VAL A 456 -16.13 -22.03 -29.44
C VAL A 456 -14.75 -21.78 -30.06
N THR A 457 -13.97 -20.84 -29.53
CA THR A 457 -12.61 -20.56 -30.01
C THR A 457 -11.63 -21.69 -29.68
N GLY A 458 -11.75 -22.30 -28.49
CA GLY A 458 -10.96 -23.48 -28.12
C GLY A 458 -11.25 -24.67 -29.05
N ARG A 459 -12.52 -24.87 -29.42
CA ARG A 459 -12.91 -25.86 -30.43
C ARG A 459 -12.34 -25.54 -31.81
N ARG A 460 -12.31 -24.27 -32.22
CA ARG A 460 -11.72 -23.83 -33.50
C ARG A 460 -10.20 -24.02 -33.54
N ALA A 461 -9.49 -23.70 -32.46
CA ALA A 461 -8.04 -23.89 -32.35
C ALA A 461 -7.66 -25.38 -32.32
N GLY A 462 -8.46 -26.22 -31.64
CA GLY A 462 -8.28 -27.69 -31.64
C GLY A 462 -8.52 -28.32 -33.01
N VAL A 463 -9.48 -27.82 -33.79
CA VAL A 463 -9.73 -28.28 -35.17
C VAL A 463 -8.59 -27.89 -36.12
N VAL A 464 -8.01 -26.69 -35.97
CA VAL A 464 -6.85 -26.27 -36.77
C VAL A 464 -5.57 -27.00 -36.36
N GLY A 465 -5.39 -27.29 -35.06
CA GLY A 465 -4.28 -28.10 -34.56
C GLY A 465 -4.35 -29.59 -34.97
N ALA A 466 -5.55 -30.17 -35.02
CA ALA A 466 -5.77 -31.53 -35.50
C ALA A 466 -5.63 -31.64 -37.03
N ALA A 467 -5.98 -30.58 -37.78
CA ALA A 467 -5.77 -30.53 -39.24
C ALA A 467 -4.29 -30.33 -39.63
N GLY A 468 -3.44 -29.82 -38.72
CA GLY A 468 -2.00 -29.65 -38.95
C GLY A 468 -1.13 -30.85 -38.57
N ALA A 469 -1.68 -31.85 -37.85
CA ALA A 469 -0.93 -33.01 -37.36
C ALA A 469 -1.14 -34.28 -38.21
N GLY A 470 -1.86 -34.20 -39.33
CA GLY A 470 -2.23 -35.34 -40.17
C GLY A 470 -1.41 -35.56 -41.46
N LEU A 471 -0.32 -34.81 -41.68
CA LEU A 471 0.48 -34.92 -42.93
C LEU A 471 1.99 -34.77 -42.66
N ALA A 472 2.58 -35.67 -41.86
CA ALA A 472 4.04 -35.81 -41.80
C ALA A 472 4.49 -37.16 -41.19
N GLU A 473 4.22 -38.27 -41.87
CA GLU A 473 5.03 -39.51 -41.89
C GLU A 473 4.59 -40.27 -43.15
N GLY A 474 5.40 -40.85 -44.04
CA GLY A 474 6.83 -41.11 -44.12
C GLY A 474 6.98 -42.18 -45.21
N GLY A 475 7.96 -42.07 -46.11
CA GLY A 475 8.25 -43.12 -47.10
C GLY A 475 9.29 -42.70 -48.15
N PRO A 476 10.52 -43.25 -48.13
CA PRO A 476 11.58 -42.93 -49.08
C PRO A 476 11.61 -43.91 -50.26
N GLY A 477 11.94 -43.45 -51.47
CA GLY A 477 12.15 -44.34 -52.61
C GLY A 477 12.36 -43.67 -53.97
N SER A 478 13.63 -43.41 -54.30
CA SER A 478 14.27 -43.58 -55.62
C SER A 478 13.71 -42.93 -56.91
N SER A 479 14.56 -42.05 -57.45
CA SER A 479 14.99 -41.93 -58.86
C SER A 479 14.16 -41.20 -59.93
N ALA A 480 14.92 -40.41 -60.70
CA ALA A 480 14.83 -40.16 -62.14
C ALA A 480 14.12 -38.89 -62.67
N SER A 481 14.97 -37.90 -62.97
CA SER A 481 15.15 -37.25 -64.29
C SER A 481 14.11 -36.25 -64.85
N ARG A 482 14.67 -35.13 -65.37
CA ARG A 482 14.13 -34.20 -66.39
C ARG A 482 12.88 -33.41 -65.99
N GLY A 483 12.70 -32.13 -66.30
CA GLY A 483 13.40 -31.17 -67.14
C GLY A 483 12.60 -29.85 -67.11
N ARG A 484 13.25 -28.76 -67.51
CA ARG A 484 12.72 -27.38 -67.63
C ARG A 484 11.30 -27.29 -68.22
N LEU A 485 10.50 -26.34 -67.73
CA LEU A 485 10.28 -25.03 -68.37
C LEU A 485 9.69 -24.04 -67.35
#